data_AF-A0A4Y2U636-F1
#
_entry.id   AF-A0A4Y2U636-F1
#
_cell.length_a   1.000
_cell.length_b   1.000
_cell.length_c   1.000
_cell.angle_alpha   90.00
_cell.angle_beta   90.00
_cell.angle_gamma   90.00
#
_symmetry.space_group_name_H-M   'P 1'
#
loop_
_entity.id
_entity.type
_entity.pdbx_description
1 polymer ?
#
loop_
_entity_poly.entity_id
_entity_poly.type
_entity_poly.pdbx_seq_one_letter_code
_entity_poly.pdbx_strand_id
1 'polypeptide(L)'
;MNDIPQVRNIMISLYADDTAILSQGKTPDKAIVPLQNYLKNLETWLVRWKIKLNVDKTEAILFNKKNDDWPKVKVYGTPIEWKKEVKYLGVVLDKQLNFRVH
;
A
#
# COMPACT_ATOMS: atom_id res chain seq x y z
N MET A 1 -13.30 13.20 -11.10
CA MET A 1 -12.13 12.40 -10.65
C MET A 1 -12.50 10.93 -10.78
N ASN A 2 -12.31 10.31 -11.96
CA ASN A 2 -12.81 8.95 -12.25
C ASN A 2 -11.77 8.05 -12.96
N ASP A 3 -10.50 8.45 -13.01
CA ASP A 3 -9.47 7.75 -13.82
C ASP A 3 -8.56 6.81 -13.04
N ILE A 4 -8.87 6.50 -11.78
CA ILE A 4 -8.07 5.58 -10.98
C ILE A 4 -8.56 4.14 -11.25
N PRO A 5 -7.69 3.21 -11.67
CA PRO A 5 -8.11 1.87 -12.02
C PRO A 5 -8.73 1.17 -10.81
N GLN A 6 -10.02 0.83 -10.86
CA GLN A 6 -10.64 0.04 -9.81
C GLN A 6 -10.39 -1.45 -10.09
N VAL A 7 -9.61 -2.11 -9.24
CA VAL A 7 -9.31 -3.54 -9.34
C VAL A 7 -9.98 -4.27 -8.17
N ARG A 8 -10.62 -5.41 -8.43
CA ARG A 8 -11.20 -6.25 -7.37
C ARG A 8 -10.12 -6.59 -6.33
N ASN A 9 -10.44 -6.44 -5.05
CA ASN A 9 -9.54 -6.60 -3.90
C ASN A 9 -8.47 -5.52 -3.72
N ILE A 10 -8.51 -4.43 -4.48
CA ILE A 10 -7.71 -3.22 -4.24
C ILE A 10 -8.65 -2.09 -3.84
N MET A 11 -8.37 -1.46 -2.70
CA MET A 11 -9.03 -0.25 -2.24
C MET A 11 -8.01 0.88 -2.24
N ILE A 12 -8.39 2.04 -2.77
CA ILE A 12 -7.56 3.23 -2.78
C ILE A 12 -8.26 4.31 -1.95
N SER A 13 -7.53 4.88 -1.01
CA SER A 13 -7.95 6.02 -0.22
C SER A 13 -7.05 7.20 -0.54
N LEU A 14 -7.64 8.28 -1.03
CA LEU A 14 -6.96 9.54 -1.29
C LEU A 14 -7.46 10.56 -0.29
N TYR A 15 -6.55 11.14 0.48
CA TYR A 15 -6.86 12.22 1.41
C TYR A 15 -5.77 13.29 1.32
N ALA A 16 -6.13 14.48 0.83
CA ALA A 16 -5.19 15.56 0.53
C ALA A 16 -4.00 15.05 -0.31
N ASP A 17 -2.79 15.12 0.22
CA ASP A 17 -1.55 14.66 -0.42
C ASP A 17 -1.22 13.19 -0.11
N ASP A 18 -1.99 12.56 0.80
CA ASP A 18 -1.77 11.18 1.23
C ASP A 18 -2.57 10.18 0.38
N THR A 19 -1.87 9.19 -0.15
CA THR A 19 -2.46 8.06 -0.90
C THR A 19 -2.22 6.78 -0.13
N ALA A 20 -3.29 6.09 0.27
CA ALA A 20 -3.23 4.75 0.82
C ALA A 20 -3.81 3.73 -0.16
N ILE A 21 -3.12 2.61 -0.32
CA ILE A 21 -3.53 1.50 -1.19
C ILE A 21 -3.58 0.26 -0.34
N LEU A 22 -4.76 -0.35 -0.26
CA LEU A 22 -5.00 -1.56 0.49
C LEU A 22 -5.29 -2.69 -0.49
N SER A 23 -4.58 -3.80 -0.34
CA SER A 23 -4.85 -5.04 -1.07
C SER A 23 -5.24 -6.15 -0.10
N GLN A 24 -6.28 -6.92 -0.46
CA GLN A 24 -6.78 -8.02 0.36
C GLN A 24 -6.65 -9.37 -0.36
N GLY A 25 -6.27 -10.41 0.38
CA GLY A 25 -6.20 -11.77 -0.12
C GLY A 25 -6.24 -12.78 1.03
N LYS A 26 -6.63 -14.03 0.72
CA LYS A 26 -6.63 -15.13 1.71
C LYS A 26 -5.22 -15.55 2.14
N THR A 27 -4.21 -15.24 1.33
CA THR A 27 -2.78 -15.48 1.59
C THR A 27 -1.99 -14.24 1.18
N PRO A 28 -0.80 -13.99 1.76
CA PRO A 28 0.05 -12.86 1.40
C PRO A 28 0.31 -12.74 -0.10
N ASP A 29 0.62 -13.84 -0.79
CA ASP A 29 0.83 -13.87 -2.24
C ASP A 29 -0.39 -13.41 -3.03
N LYS A 30 -1.60 -13.83 -2.59
CA LYS A 30 -2.86 -13.46 -3.25
C LYS A 30 -3.22 -12.00 -3.02
N ALA A 31 -2.69 -11.36 -1.99
CA ALA A 31 -2.81 -9.91 -1.80
C ALA A 31 -1.74 -9.15 -2.60
N ILE A 32 -0.54 -9.71 -2.78
CA ILE A 32 0.58 -8.93 -3.33
C ILE A 32 0.73 -8.98 -4.83
N VAL A 33 0.44 -10.11 -5.45
CA VAL A 33 0.38 -10.16 -6.92
C VAL A 33 -0.55 -9.09 -7.49
N PRO A 34 -1.80 -8.91 -7.01
CA PRO A 34 -2.65 -7.83 -7.50
C PRO A 34 -2.16 -6.45 -7.07
N LEU A 35 -1.57 -6.30 -5.87
CA LEU A 35 -1.00 -5.02 -5.42
C LEU A 35 0.14 -4.56 -6.33
N GLN A 36 1.10 -5.43 -6.65
CA GLN A 36 2.24 -5.09 -7.49
C GLN A 36 1.80 -4.75 -8.93
N ASN A 37 0.84 -5.49 -9.47
CA ASN A 37 0.26 -5.19 -10.78
C ASN A 37 -0.48 -3.85 -10.77
N TYR A 38 -1.21 -3.57 -9.71
CA TYR A 38 -1.89 -2.30 -9.53
C TYR A 38 -0.90 -1.13 -9.43
N LEU A 39 0.15 -1.27 -8.63
CA LEU A 39 1.22 -0.26 -8.50
C LEU A 39 1.86 0.06 -9.85
N LYS A 40 2.13 -0.93 -10.70
CA LYS A 40 2.67 -0.71 -12.05
C LYS A 40 1.74 0.14 -12.94
N ASN A 41 0.44 -0.11 -12.87
CA ASN A 41 -0.54 0.69 -13.60
C ASN A 41 -0.66 2.11 -13.01
N LEU A 42 -0.61 2.21 -11.67
CA LEU A 42 -0.65 3.48 -10.96
C LEU A 42 0.58 4.34 -11.28
N GLU A 43 1.77 3.75 -11.35
CA GLU A 43 3.01 4.44 -11.76
C GLU A 43 2.85 5.10 -13.13
N THR A 44 2.29 4.37 -14.09
CA THR A 44 2.04 4.87 -15.45
C THR A 44 1.04 6.04 -15.42
N TRP A 45 -0.01 5.92 -14.61
CA TRP A 45 -0.99 6.99 -14.44
C TRP A 45 -0.37 8.23 -13.77
N LEU A 46 0.38 8.06 -12.67
CA LEU A 46 1.06 9.13 -11.95
C LEU A 46 2.03 9.90 -12.86
N VAL A 47 2.81 9.18 -13.68
CA VAL A 47 3.71 9.80 -14.68
C VAL A 47 2.92 10.61 -15.70
N ARG A 48 1.81 10.08 -16.22
CA ARG A 48 0.94 10.79 -17.18
C ARG A 48 0.39 12.10 -16.58
N TRP A 49 0.05 12.09 -15.29
CA TRP A 49 -0.46 13.25 -14.57
C TRP A 49 0.65 14.14 -13.97
N LYS A 50 1.92 13.83 -14.22
CA LYS A 50 3.10 14.53 -13.68
C LYS A 50 3.12 14.57 -12.15
N ILE A 51 2.53 13.58 -11.50
CA ILE A 51 2.54 13.40 -10.05
C ILE A 51 3.73 12.51 -9.70
N LYS A 52 4.60 12.98 -8.79
CA LYS A 52 5.75 12.22 -8.32
C LYS A 52 5.46 11.65 -6.93
N LEU A 53 5.33 10.34 -6.83
CA LEU A 53 5.22 9.66 -5.54
C LEU A 53 6.61 9.57 -4.90
N ASN A 54 6.68 9.89 -3.61
CA ASN A 54 7.93 9.88 -2.86
C ASN A 54 8.16 8.48 -2.26
N VAL A 55 8.95 7.66 -2.95
CA VAL A 55 9.17 6.27 -2.56
C VAL A 55 9.85 6.16 -1.19
N ASP A 56 10.74 7.08 -0.84
CA ASP A 56 11.42 7.11 0.47
C ASP A 56 10.45 7.37 1.64
N LYS A 57 9.32 8.03 1.37
CA LYS A 57 8.24 8.24 2.37
C LYS A 57 7.14 7.18 2.29
N THR A 58 7.25 6.23 1.35
CA THR A 58 6.24 5.19 1.18
C THR A 58 6.56 4.04 2.12
N GLU A 59 5.61 3.73 2.98
CA GLU A 59 5.73 2.66 3.97
C GLU A 59 4.68 1.58 3.67
N ALA A 60 5.03 0.32 3.89
CA ALA A 60 4.10 -0.79 3.74
C ALA A 60 3.89 -1.52 5.08
N ILE A 61 2.66 -1.96 5.32
CA ILE A 61 2.29 -2.78 6.48
C ILE A 61 1.51 -4.00 6.01
N LEU A 62 1.84 -5.17 6.56
CA LEU A 62 1.14 -6.43 6.28
C LEU A 62 0.27 -6.83 7.46
N PHE A 63 -1.04 -6.71 7.30
CA PHE A 63 -2.01 -7.18 8.29
C PHE A 63 -2.27 -8.68 8.12
N ASN A 64 -1.68 -9.49 9.00
CA ASN A 64 -1.87 -10.94 9.03
C ASN A 64 -1.72 -11.46 10.46
N LYS A 65 -2.56 -12.43 10.83
CA LYS A 65 -2.48 -13.13 12.13
C LYS A 65 -1.24 -14.02 12.25
N LYS A 66 -0.65 -14.45 11.12
CA LYS A 66 0.56 -15.27 11.07
C LYS A 66 1.83 -14.41 10.97
N ASN A 67 2.93 -14.94 11.49
CA ASN A 67 4.27 -14.41 11.26
C ASN A 67 4.82 -15.00 9.95
N ASP A 68 4.21 -14.61 8.84
CA ASP A 68 4.74 -14.89 7.51
C ASP A 68 5.87 -13.90 7.19
N ASP A 69 6.85 -14.35 6.40
CA ASP A 69 7.90 -13.51 5.83
C ASP A 69 7.30 -12.33 5.07
N TRP A 70 8.01 -11.20 5.10
CA TRP A 70 7.57 -10.01 4.40
C TRP A 70 7.80 -10.14 2.89
N PRO A 71 6.72 -10.17 2.12
CA PRO A 71 6.76 -10.32 0.66
C PRO A 71 7.35 -9.07 -0.01
N LYS A 72 8.08 -9.22 -1.11
CA LYS A 72 8.76 -8.09 -1.77
C LYS A 72 7.78 -7.29 -2.63
N VAL A 73 7.59 -6.01 -2.32
CA VAL A 73 6.81 -5.05 -3.13
C VAL A 73 7.73 -3.92 -3.54
N LYS A 74 7.57 -3.44 -4.77
CA LYS A 74 8.39 -2.37 -5.35
C LYS A 74 7.52 -1.28 -5.96
N VAL A 75 7.97 -0.03 -5.83
CA VAL A 75 7.43 1.13 -6.53
C VAL A 75 8.56 1.85 -7.25
N TYR A 76 8.37 2.12 -8.55
CA TYR A 76 9.38 2.60 -9.49
C TYR A 76 10.67 1.75 -9.49
N GLY A 77 10.54 0.45 -9.25
CA GLY A 77 11.68 -0.48 -9.16
C GLY A 77 12.41 -0.47 -7.81
N THR A 78 12.12 0.47 -6.92
CA THR A 78 12.68 0.56 -5.57
C THR A 78 11.84 -0.27 -4.60
N PRO A 79 12.44 -1.14 -3.77
CA PRO A 79 11.71 -1.90 -2.76
C PRO A 79 11.12 -0.97 -1.69
N ILE A 80 9.86 -1.22 -1.30
CA ILE A 80 9.24 -0.52 -0.17
C ILE A 80 9.69 -1.18 1.13
N GLU A 81 9.98 -0.35 2.13
CA GLU A 81 10.26 -0.82 3.48
C GLU A 81 8.96 -1.25 4.18
N TRP A 82 8.97 -2.48 4.70
CA TRP A 82 7.89 -3.00 5.51
C TRP A 82 8.09 -2.63 6.97
N LYS A 83 7.03 -2.11 7.59
CA LYS A 83 7.02 -1.75 9.01
C LYS A 83 5.93 -2.52 9.75
N LYS A 84 6.16 -2.73 11.04
CA LYS A 84 5.15 -3.32 11.94
C LYS A 84 4.08 -2.30 12.34
N GLU A 85 4.43 -1.02 12.27
CA GLU A 85 3.58 0.12 12.62
C GLU A 85 3.76 1.20 11.55
N VAL A 86 2.65 1.76 11.08
CA VAL A 86 2.65 2.90 10.14
C VAL A 86 1.69 3.97 10.64
N LYS A 87 2.04 5.24 10.44
CA LYS A 87 1.19 6.37 10.82
C LYS A 87 0.43 6.85 9.60
N TYR A 88 -0.90 6.84 9.66
CA TYR A 88 -1.78 7.34 8.59
C TYR A 88 -2.83 8.26 9.19
N LEU A 89 -2.86 9.52 8.73
CA LEU A 89 -3.82 10.56 9.18
C LEU A 89 -3.88 10.76 10.70
N GLY A 90 -2.74 10.64 11.39
CA GLY A 90 -2.66 10.77 12.85
C GLY A 90 -2.99 9.49 13.62
N VAL A 91 -3.42 8.42 12.95
CA VAL A 91 -3.69 7.10 13.55
C VAL A 91 -2.49 6.18 13.33
N VAL A 92 -2.03 5.51 14.39
CA VAL A 92 -1.01 4.46 14.29
C VAL A 92 -1.69 3.13 14.02
N LEU A 93 -1.37 2.54 12.87
CA LEU A 93 -1.85 1.23 12.46
C LEU A 93 -0.77 0.20 12.80
N ASP A 94 -1.04 -0.65 13.80
CA ASP A 94 -0.20 -1.80 14.15
C ASP A 94 -0.59 -3.05 13.35
N LYS A 95 0.35 -3.98 13.14
CA LYS A 95 0.16 -5.26 12.44
C LYS A 95 -1.09 -6.05 12.86
N GLN A 96 -1.49 -5.96 14.13
CA GLN A 96 -2.67 -6.66 14.65
C GLN A 96 -3.95 -5.83 14.61
N LEU A 97 -3.90 -4.58 14.13
CA LEU A 97 -5.01 -3.62 14.14
C LEU A 97 -5.60 -3.40 15.55
N ASN A 98 -4.78 -3.58 16.58
CA ASN A 98 -5.24 -3.50 17.97
C ASN A 98 -5.47 -2.05 18.45
N PHE A 99 -5.04 -1.03 17.70
CA PHE A 99 -5.11 0.40 18.07
C PHE A 99 -4.68 0.71 19.53
N ARG A 100 -3.78 -0.10 20.08
CA ARG A 100 -3.41 -0.06 21.50
C ARG A 100 -2.49 1.09 21.88
N VAL A 101 -1.84 1.70 20.90
CA VAL A 101 -0.94 2.84 21.14
C VAL A 101 -1.76 4.12 20.99
N HIS A 102 -2.00 4.78 22.12
CA HIS A 102 -2.72 6.05 22.25
C HIS A 102 -1.73 7.15 22.64
#